data_AF-A0A6J6GXP5-F1
#
_entry.id   AF-A0A6J6GXP5-F1
#
_cell.length_a   1.000
_cell.length_b   1.000
_cell.length_c   1.000
_cell.angle_alpha   90.00
_cell.angle_beta   90.00
_cell.angle_gamma   90.00
#
_symmetry.space_group_name_H-M   'P 1'
#
loop_
_entity.id
_entity.type
_entity.pdbx_description
1 polymer ?
#
loop_
_entity_poly.entity_id
_entity_poly.type
_entity_poly.pdbx_seq_one_letter_code
_entity_poly.pdbx_strand_id
1 'polypeptide(L)'
;MLIAVFVALWAYTDTVSALSRDEIGSGHWTIALFVSFAPWIALAVGGISLALVNQKLEPLVKASKEVKPLLDLSKSPFEEFMGVPVSTVDLPFAYALATSKEILISRFAVDHLSKDELDAVLWHELCHVREKHFALKRLARLILALSPILAASRALVQEIEILVEIAADNFALKRVSSPTLTLARSLFTS
;
A
#
# COMPACT_ATOMS: atom_id res chain seq x y z
N MET A 1 -0.93 -28.08 15.07
CA MET A 1 -0.91 -28.06 16.56
C MET A 1 -0.06 -29.20 17.13
N LEU A 2 -0.27 -30.46 16.73
CA LEU A 2 0.51 -31.63 17.22
C LEU A 2 2.04 -31.50 17.06
N ILE A 3 2.53 -30.99 15.92
CA ILE A 3 3.98 -30.82 15.67
C ILE A 3 4.60 -29.82 16.64
N ALA A 4 3.91 -28.72 16.92
CA ALA A 4 4.39 -27.69 17.84
C ALA A 4 4.46 -28.21 19.30
N VAL A 5 3.47 -29.02 19.70
CA VAL A 5 3.44 -29.65 21.03
C VAL A 5 4.58 -30.65 21.19
N PHE A 6 4.85 -31.46 20.14
CA PHE A 6 5.96 -32.43 20.16
C PHE A 6 7.33 -31.73 20.23
N VAL A 7 7.55 -30.69 19.43
CA VAL A 7 8.80 -29.90 19.46
C VAL A 7 8.99 -29.23 20.83
N ALA A 8 7.92 -28.72 21.44
CA ALA A 8 7.98 -28.11 22.77
C ALA A 8 8.32 -29.12 23.88
N LEU A 9 7.72 -30.32 23.85
CA LEU A 9 8.04 -31.39 24.80
C LEU A 9 9.50 -31.83 24.67
N TRP A 10 9.97 -32.04 23.44
CA TRP A 10 11.34 -32.48 23.17
C TRP A 10 12.37 -31.44 23.63
N ALA A 11 12.16 -30.17 23.28
CA ALA A 11 13.02 -29.06 23.71
C ALA A 11 13.06 -28.89 25.24
N TYR A 12 11.92 -29.10 25.91
CA TYR A 12 11.85 -29.08 27.38
C TYR A 12 12.67 -30.22 27.99
N THR A 13 12.49 -31.46 27.50
CA THR A 13 13.22 -32.61 28.02
C THR A 13 14.73 -32.50 27.79
N ASP A 14 15.14 -31.94 26.65
CA ASP A 14 16.54 -31.72 26.31
C ASP A 14 17.18 -30.67 27.26
N THR A 15 16.48 -29.55 27.48
CA THR A 15 16.92 -28.47 28.38
C THR A 15 17.02 -28.94 29.83
N VAL A 16 16.03 -29.68 30.34
CA VAL A 16 16.06 -30.25 31.70
C VAL A 16 17.19 -31.26 31.83
N SER A 17 17.42 -32.09 30.80
CA SER A 17 18.51 -33.06 30.82
C SER A 17 19.88 -32.40 30.84
N ALA A 18 20.09 -31.32 30.09
CA ALA A 18 21.32 -30.52 30.08
C ALA A 18 21.57 -29.82 31.43
N LEU A 19 20.54 -29.19 32.00
CA LEU A 19 20.63 -28.53 33.32
C LEU A 19 20.85 -29.51 34.47
N SER A 20 20.44 -30.78 34.33
CA SER A 20 20.58 -31.81 35.36
C SER A 20 21.93 -32.53 35.37
N ARG A 21 22.69 -32.46 34.26
CA ARG A 21 23.99 -33.14 34.10
C ARG A 21 25.17 -32.25 34.49
N ASP A 22 25.03 -30.93 34.38
CA ASP A 22 26.11 -29.98 34.62
C ASP A 22 26.03 -29.35 36.02
N GLU A 23 27.18 -29.08 36.63
CA GLU A 23 27.23 -28.38 37.93
C GLU A 23 26.60 -26.98 37.82
N ILE A 24 25.81 -26.64 38.84
CA ILE A 24 25.14 -25.34 38.97
C ILE A 24 26.20 -24.23 38.94
N GLY A 25 26.10 -23.34 37.96
CA GLY A 25 27.04 -22.23 37.79
C GLY A 25 28.18 -22.48 36.79
N SER A 26 28.25 -23.65 36.17
CA SER A 26 29.18 -23.90 35.05
C SER A 26 28.78 -23.11 33.78
N GLY A 27 29.77 -22.89 32.89
CA GLY A 27 29.54 -22.16 31.63
C GLY A 27 28.46 -22.80 30.74
N HIS A 28 28.39 -24.13 30.70
CA HIS A 28 27.36 -24.85 29.95
C HIS A 28 25.97 -24.74 30.59
N TRP A 29 25.89 -24.79 31.93
CA TRP A 29 24.65 -24.59 32.67
C TRP A 29 24.05 -23.19 32.45
N THR A 30 24.88 -22.14 32.47
CA THR A 30 24.43 -20.76 32.22
C THR A 30 23.95 -20.55 30.78
N ILE A 31 24.66 -21.10 29.79
CA ILE A 31 24.22 -21.05 28.38
C ILE A 31 22.89 -21.78 28.20
N ALA A 32 22.72 -22.98 28.76
CA ALA A 32 21.47 -23.74 28.69
C ALA A 32 20.30 -22.96 29.30
N LEU A 33 20.54 -22.27 30.42
CA LEU A 33 19.56 -21.40 31.05
C LEU A 33 19.14 -20.24 30.12
N PHE A 34 20.08 -19.52 29.50
CA PHE A 34 19.76 -18.43 28.58
C PHE A 34 19.03 -18.88 27.32
N VAL A 35 19.44 -20.02 26.73
CA VAL A 35 18.81 -20.59 25.53
C VAL A 35 17.36 -21.00 25.82
N SER A 36 17.03 -21.41 27.04
CA SER A 36 15.65 -21.75 27.43
C SER A 36 14.67 -20.58 27.29
N PHE A 37 15.15 -19.34 27.35
CA PHE A 37 14.32 -18.14 27.17
C PHE A 37 14.17 -17.71 25.70
N ALA A 38 15.00 -18.23 24.78
CA ALA A 38 14.96 -17.83 23.37
C ALA A 38 13.60 -18.05 22.68
N PRO A 39 12.87 -19.16 22.90
CA PRO A 39 11.54 -19.36 22.33
C PRO A 39 10.51 -18.34 22.84
N TRP A 40 10.59 -17.96 24.12
CA TRP A 40 9.69 -16.98 24.73
C TRP A 40 9.95 -15.56 24.21
N ILE A 41 11.22 -15.19 24.04
CA ILE A 41 11.60 -13.92 23.42
C ILE A 41 11.13 -13.87 21.97
N ALA A 42 11.32 -14.95 21.20
CA ALA A 42 10.84 -15.03 19.83
C ALA A 42 9.31 -14.89 19.73
N LEU A 43 8.55 -15.51 20.64
CA LEU A 43 7.11 -15.34 20.75
C LEU A 43 6.71 -13.90 21.12
N ALA A 44 7.39 -13.29 22.08
CA ALA A 44 7.12 -11.91 22.49
C ALA A 44 7.36 -10.93 21.34
N VAL A 45 8.49 -11.06 20.64
CA VAL A 45 8.82 -10.26 19.46
C VAL A 45 7.79 -10.49 18.35
N GLY A 46 7.45 -11.75 18.04
CA GLY A 46 6.45 -12.08 17.04
C GLY A 46 5.06 -11.51 17.35
N GLY A 47 4.63 -11.61 18.61
CA GLY A 47 3.36 -11.04 19.09
C GLY A 47 3.34 -9.52 19.03
N ILE A 48 4.41 -8.85 19.46
CA ILE A 48 4.56 -7.39 19.37
C ILE A 48 4.56 -6.95 17.90
N SER A 49 5.31 -7.63 17.03
CA SER A 49 5.33 -7.35 15.59
C SER A 49 3.93 -7.50 14.98
N LEU A 50 3.23 -8.60 15.27
CA LEU A 50 1.87 -8.83 14.76
C LEU A 50 0.88 -7.79 15.28
N ALA A 51 0.98 -7.40 16.55
CA ALA A 51 0.15 -6.35 17.15
C ALA A 51 0.41 -4.99 16.49
N LEU A 52 1.68 -4.63 16.24
CA LEU A 52 2.06 -3.40 15.54
C LEU A 52 1.58 -3.40 14.08
N VAL A 53 1.66 -4.53 13.38
CA VAL A 53 1.10 -4.70 12.03
C VAL A 53 -0.42 -4.48 12.06
N ASN A 54 -1.11 -5.11 13.01
CA ASN A 54 -2.56 -5.02 13.12
C ASN A 54 -3.02 -3.58 13.46
N GLN A 55 -2.35 -2.93 14.42
CA GLN A 55 -2.64 -1.54 14.82
C GLN A 55 -2.41 -0.53 13.68
N LYS A 56 -1.46 -0.79 12.77
CA LYS A 56 -1.21 0.10 11.61
C LYS A 56 -2.17 -0.15 10.44
N LEU A 57 -2.76 -1.34 10.35
CA LEU A 57 -3.75 -1.67 9.33
C LEU A 57 -5.15 -1.13 9.68
N GLU A 58 -5.53 -1.12 10.96
CA GLU A 58 -6.82 -0.60 11.42
C GLU A 58 -7.15 0.84 10.98
N PRO A 59 -6.27 1.85 11.13
CA PRO A 59 -6.59 3.21 10.74
C PRO A 59 -6.71 3.36 9.22
N LEU A 60 -5.95 2.59 8.44
CA LEU A 60 -6.04 2.60 6.97
C LEU A 60 -7.35 1.97 6.48
N VAL A 61 -7.84 0.93 7.17
CA VAL A 61 -9.12 0.28 6.86
C VAL A 61 -10.30 1.13 7.32
N LYS A 62 -10.23 1.76 8.50
CA LYS A 62 -11.30 2.64 9.00
C LYS A 62 -11.40 3.94 8.19
N ALA A 63 -10.28 4.61 7.90
CA ALA A 63 -10.28 5.80 7.04
C ALA A 63 -10.82 5.51 5.63
N SER A 64 -10.52 4.33 5.08
CA SER A 64 -11.09 3.90 3.80
C SER A 64 -12.60 3.60 3.87
N LYS A 65 -13.14 3.26 5.05
CA LYS A 65 -14.56 2.94 5.24
C LYS A 65 -15.40 4.19 5.50
N GLU A 66 -14.85 5.20 6.17
CA GLU A 66 -15.58 6.44 6.53
C GLU A 66 -15.61 7.48 5.40
N VAL A 67 -14.62 7.52 4.50
CA VAL A 67 -14.57 8.49 3.40
C VAL A 67 -15.38 8.02 2.17
N LYS A 68 -15.52 6.70 1.99
CA LYS A 68 -16.21 6.11 0.84
C LYS A 68 -17.68 6.55 0.65
N PRO A 69 -18.51 6.69 1.70
CA PRO A 69 -19.91 7.09 1.57
C PRO A 69 -20.07 8.56 1.13
N LEU A 70 -19.17 9.44 1.56
CA LEU A 70 -19.24 10.87 1.21
C LEU A 70 -18.79 11.12 -0.23
N LEU A 71 -17.84 10.33 -0.75
CA LEU A 71 -17.47 10.38 -2.16
C LEU A 71 -18.55 9.78 -3.07
N ASP A 72 -19.21 8.70 -2.68
CA ASP A 72 -20.27 8.06 -3.50
C ASP A 72 -21.53 8.93 -3.63
N LEU A 73 -21.83 9.79 -2.65
CA LEU A 73 -23.00 10.67 -2.68
C LEU A 73 -22.90 11.84 -3.68
N SER A 74 -21.71 12.13 -4.23
CA SER A 74 -21.47 13.23 -5.18
C SER A 74 -21.07 12.76 -6.58
N LYS A 75 -21.06 11.44 -6.83
CA LYS A 75 -20.71 10.87 -8.13
C LYS A 75 -21.90 10.86 -9.07
N SER A 76 -21.72 11.44 -10.25
CA SER A 76 -22.65 11.33 -11.37
C SER A 76 -21.98 10.56 -12.50
N PRO A 77 -22.55 9.45 -13.00
CA PRO A 77 -22.01 8.75 -14.16
C PRO A 77 -21.86 9.73 -15.33
N PHE A 78 -20.69 9.72 -15.98
CA PHE A 78 -20.41 10.61 -17.11
C PHE A 78 -20.34 9.81 -18.41
N GLU A 79 -19.36 8.91 -18.52
CA GLU A 79 -19.19 8.07 -19.70
C GLU A 79 -18.43 6.77 -19.37
N GLU A 80 -18.24 5.92 -20.38
CA GLU A 80 -17.34 4.77 -20.30
C GLU A 80 -16.15 5.00 -21.24
N PHE A 81 -14.94 4.97 -20.68
CA PHE A 81 -13.71 5.15 -21.43
C PHE A 81 -12.96 3.83 -21.54
N MET A 82 -12.97 3.22 -22.74
CA MET A 82 -12.23 1.99 -23.05
C MET A 82 -12.51 0.82 -22.08
N GLY A 83 -13.78 0.62 -21.70
CA GLY A 83 -14.22 -0.43 -20.79
C GLY A 83 -14.11 -0.08 -19.31
N VAL A 84 -13.73 1.17 -18.97
CA VAL A 84 -13.63 1.66 -17.60
C VAL A 84 -14.66 2.77 -17.38
N PRO A 85 -15.51 2.67 -16.34
CA PRO A 85 -16.48 3.71 -16.04
C PRO A 85 -15.79 5.00 -15.59
N VAL A 86 -16.26 6.12 -16.11
CA VAL A 86 -15.85 7.48 -15.75
C VAL A 86 -17.02 8.16 -15.03
N SER A 87 -16.78 8.58 -13.80
CA SER A 87 -17.78 9.28 -12.98
C SER A 87 -17.30 10.71 -12.71
N THR A 88 -18.22 11.66 -12.79
CA THR A 88 -17.93 13.05 -12.42
C THR A 88 -18.20 13.32 -10.95
N VAL A 89 -17.44 14.22 -10.35
CA VAL A 89 -17.64 14.73 -8.97
C VAL A 89 -17.81 16.23 -8.95
N ASP A 90 -18.69 16.73 -8.08
CA ASP A 90 -18.88 18.17 -7.87
C ASP A 90 -17.76 18.77 -7.02
N LEU A 91 -16.68 19.18 -7.67
CA LEU A 91 -15.58 19.93 -7.06
C LEU A 91 -15.34 21.22 -7.83
N PRO A 92 -15.12 22.37 -7.15
CA PRO A 92 -14.93 23.68 -7.79
C PRO A 92 -13.51 23.88 -8.37
N PHE A 93 -12.74 22.81 -8.52
CA PHE A 93 -11.37 22.82 -9.04
C PHE A 93 -11.12 21.57 -9.89
N ALA A 94 -10.07 21.60 -10.71
CA ALA A 94 -9.70 20.47 -11.55
C ALA A 94 -9.15 19.32 -10.70
N TYR A 95 -9.81 18.17 -10.78
CA TYR A 95 -9.44 16.98 -10.03
C TYR A 95 -9.68 15.74 -10.89
N ALA A 96 -8.67 14.88 -11.01
CA ALA A 96 -8.78 13.59 -11.66
C ALA A 96 -8.14 12.53 -10.75
N LEU A 97 -8.80 11.38 -10.63
CA LEU A 97 -8.32 10.28 -9.81
C LEU A 97 -8.80 8.94 -10.36
N ALA A 98 -7.86 8.10 -10.76
CA ALA A 98 -8.10 6.69 -10.96
C ALA A 98 -8.23 5.92 -9.64
N THR A 99 -9.29 5.13 -9.53
CA THR A 99 -9.46 4.12 -8.50
C THR A 99 -9.06 2.73 -9.03
N SER A 100 -9.29 1.67 -8.26
CA SER A 100 -9.06 0.31 -8.76
C SER A 100 -10.02 -0.14 -9.87
N LYS A 101 -11.12 0.58 -10.12
CA LYS A 101 -12.22 0.13 -11.00
C LYS A 101 -12.85 1.22 -11.87
N GLU A 102 -12.71 2.48 -11.49
CA GLU A 102 -13.33 3.64 -12.15
C GLU A 102 -12.36 4.81 -12.18
N ILE A 103 -12.59 5.73 -13.13
CA ILE A 103 -11.92 7.03 -13.20
C ILE A 103 -12.88 8.07 -12.65
N LEU A 104 -12.40 8.90 -11.72
CA LEU A 104 -13.14 10.04 -11.20
C LEU A 104 -12.57 11.31 -11.80
N ILE A 105 -13.43 12.21 -12.27
CA ILE A 105 -13.03 13.51 -12.79
C ILE A 105 -13.95 14.61 -12.25
N SER A 106 -13.45 15.79 -11.93
CA SER A 106 -14.33 16.88 -11.51
C SER A 106 -15.13 17.43 -12.68
N ARG A 107 -16.37 17.86 -12.44
CA ARG A 107 -17.15 18.58 -13.46
C ARG A 107 -16.41 19.83 -13.94
N PHE A 108 -15.73 20.54 -13.03
CA PHE A 108 -14.88 21.67 -13.38
C PHE A 108 -13.84 21.32 -14.46
N ALA A 109 -13.16 20.17 -14.34
CA ALA A 109 -12.19 19.74 -15.35
C ALA A 109 -12.88 19.41 -16.69
N VAL A 110 -14.03 18.73 -16.66
CA VAL A 110 -14.81 18.43 -17.87
C VAL A 110 -15.27 19.71 -18.59
N ASP A 111 -15.67 20.73 -17.85
CA ASP A 111 -16.19 21.99 -18.41
C ASP A 111 -15.09 22.92 -18.95
N HIS A 112 -13.84 22.79 -18.46
CA HIS A 112 -12.73 23.69 -18.81
C HIS A 112 -11.69 23.06 -19.75
N LEU A 113 -11.64 21.73 -19.85
CA LEU A 113 -10.76 21.04 -20.80
C LEU A 113 -11.44 20.95 -22.17
N SER A 114 -10.67 21.17 -23.23
CA SER A 114 -11.09 20.77 -24.57
C SER A 114 -11.21 19.25 -24.66
N LYS A 115 -11.91 18.75 -25.68
CA LYS A 115 -12.09 17.30 -25.88
C LYS A 115 -10.75 16.54 -25.97
N ASP A 116 -9.78 17.09 -26.70
CA ASP A 116 -8.47 16.45 -26.87
C ASP A 116 -7.67 16.44 -25.55
N GLU A 117 -7.80 17.49 -24.74
CA GLU A 117 -7.17 17.57 -23.42
C GLU A 117 -7.85 16.63 -22.42
N LEU A 118 -9.18 16.53 -22.46
CA LEU A 118 -9.94 15.57 -21.67
C LEU A 118 -9.54 14.13 -22.02
N ASP A 119 -9.47 13.79 -23.31
CA ASP A 119 -9.00 12.48 -23.76
C ASP A 119 -7.57 12.20 -23.28
N ALA A 120 -6.69 13.20 -23.26
CA ALA A 120 -5.33 13.07 -22.73
C ALA A 120 -5.32 12.70 -21.24
N VAL A 121 -6.15 13.37 -20.42
CA VAL A 121 -6.31 13.05 -19.00
C VAL A 121 -6.89 11.65 -18.82
N LEU A 122 -7.93 11.30 -19.58
CA LEU A 122 -8.55 9.98 -19.47
C LEU A 122 -7.60 8.85 -19.86
N TRP A 123 -6.76 9.04 -20.89
CA TRP A 123 -5.71 8.07 -21.23
C TRP A 123 -4.68 7.90 -20.11
N HIS A 124 -4.28 9.00 -19.45
CA HIS A 124 -3.38 8.96 -18.29
C HIS A 124 -4.03 8.21 -17.12
N GLU A 125 -5.25 8.57 -16.73
CA GLU A 125 -5.97 7.92 -15.63
C GLU A 125 -6.29 6.45 -15.92
N LEU A 126 -6.61 6.11 -17.17
CA LEU A 126 -6.84 4.73 -17.61
C LEU A 126 -5.61 3.85 -17.37
N CYS A 127 -4.39 4.39 -17.53
CA CYS A 127 -3.16 3.66 -17.22
C CYS A 127 -3.13 3.24 -15.75
N HIS A 128 -3.46 4.13 -14.83
CA HIS A 128 -3.48 3.80 -13.40
C HIS A 128 -4.47 2.69 -13.06
N VAL A 129 -5.63 2.65 -13.70
CA VAL A 129 -6.62 1.58 -13.52
C VAL A 129 -6.09 0.27 -14.10
N ARG A 130 -5.59 0.28 -15.34
CA ARG A 130 -5.15 -0.93 -16.07
C ARG A 130 -3.91 -1.57 -15.46
N GLU A 131 -2.90 -0.77 -15.13
CA GLU A 131 -1.64 -1.23 -14.52
C GLU A 131 -1.76 -1.39 -13.00
N LYS A 132 -2.96 -1.20 -12.44
CA LYS A 132 -3.27 -1.36 -11.00
C LYS A 132 -2.31 -0.57 -10.11
N HIS A 133 -1.92 0.62 -10.56
CA HIS A 133 -0.98 1.49 -9.86
C HIS A 133 -1.42 1.80 -8.42
N PHE A 134 -2.74 1.83 -8.16
CA PHE A 134 -3.29 1.94 -6.81
C PHE A 134 -2.82 0.81 -5.87
N ALA A 135 -2.81 -0.44 -6.35
CA ALA A 135 -2.36 -1.59 -5.55
C ALA A 135 -0.86 -1.52 -5.27
N LEU A 136 -0.06 -1.11 -6.25
CA LEU A 136 1.39 -0.93 -6.11
C LEU A 136 1.73 0.17 -5.09
N LYS A 137 1.10 1.35 -5.21
CA LYS A 137 1.23 2.46 -4.24
C LYS A 137 0.82 2.00 -2.82
N ARG A 138 -0.23 1.19 -2.70
CA ARG A 138 -0.67 0.63 -1.41
C ARG A 138 0.35 -0.34 -0.82
N LEU A 139 0.95 -1.21 -1.64
CA LEU A 139 1.98 -2.14 -1.20
C LEU A 139 3.23 -1.39 -0.71
N ALA A 140 3.66 -0.37 -1.44
CA ALA A 140 4.80 0.47 -1.05
C ALA A 140 4.56 1.13 0.32
N ARG A 141 3.37 1.70 0.53
CA ARG A 141 2.98 2.31 1.82
C ARG A 141 2.89 1.28 2.95
N LEU A 142 2.47 0.05 2.65
CA LEU A 142 2.47 -1.03 3.64
C LEU A 142 3.89 -1.38 4.07
N ILE A 143 4.83 -1.50 3.13
CA ILE A 143 6.25 -1.74 3.44
C ILE A 143 6.79 -0.62 4.32
N LEU A 144 6.50 0.64 3.99
CA LEU A 144 6.88 1.79 4.81
C LEU A 144 6.26 1.74 6.22
N ALA A 145 4.99 1.36 6.35
CA ALA A 145 4.34 1.23 7.64
C ALA A 145 4.96 0.14 8.52
N LEU A 146 5.42 -0.96 7.92
CA LEU A 146 6.07 -2.09 8.60
C LEU A 146 7.55 -1.81 8.94
N SER A 147 8.22 -0.97 8.16
CA SER A 147 9.65 -0.71 8.27
C SER A 147 10.01 0.78 8.22
N PRO A 148 9.39 1.64 9.06
CA PRO A 148 9.51 3.10 8.93
C PRO A 148 10.92 3.63 9.23
N ILE A 149 11.77 2.86 9.92
CA ILE A 149 13.13 3.29 10.27
C ILE A 149 14.06 3.18 9.04
N LEU A 150 13.78 2.26 8.12
CA LEU A 150 14.62 2.00 6.95
C LEU A 150 14.47 3.14 5.93
N ALA A 151 15.58 3.79 5.60
CA ALA A 151 15.62 4.81 4.54
C ALA A 151 15.16 4.24 3.19
N ALA A 152 15.47 2.98 2.92
CA ALA A 152 15.03 2.26 1.72
C ALA A 152 13.50 2.23 1.57
N SER A 153 12.75 2.13 2.66
CA SER A 153 11.28 2.08 2.60
C SER A 153 10.67 3.43 2.24
N ARG A 154 11.30 4.54 2.63
CA ARG A 154 10.90 5.89 2.18
C ARG A 154 11.23 6.09 0.71
N ALA A 155 12.45 5.73 0.31
CA ALA A 155 12.88 5.81 -1.09
C ALA A 155 11.98 4.98 -2.01
N LEU A 156 11.58 3.78 -1.58
CA LEU A 156 10.66 2.93 -2.33
C LEU A 156 9.31 3.62 -2.63
N VAL A 157 8.72 4.28 -1.64
CA VAL A 157 7.44 4.98 -1.83
C VAL A 157 7.60 6.14 -2.83
N GLN A 158 8.64 6.95 -2.65
CA GLN A 158 8.93 8.08 -3.55
C GLN A 158 9.17 7.61 -4.99
N GLU A 159 9.96 6.55 -5.15
CA GLU A 159 10.29 6.03 -6.48
C GLU A 159 9.06 5.42 -7.16
N ILE A 160 8.24 4.66 -6.43
CA ILE A 160 6.99 4.12 -6.97
C ILE A 160 6.03 5.24 -7.36
N GLU A 161 5.94 6.32 -6.58
CA GLU A 161 5.12 7.47 -6.95
C GLU A 161 5.60 8.08 -8.27
N ILE A 162 6.90 8.35 -8.42
CA ILE A 162 7.47 8.91 -9.64
C ILE A 162 7.31 7.98 -10.85
N LEU A 163 7.69 6.71 -10.73
CA LEU A 163 7.67 5.75 -11.83
C LEU A 163 6.26 5.50 -12.36
N VAL A 164 5.26 5.50 -11.48
CA VAL A 164 3.86 5.35 -11.86
C VAL A 164 3.36 6.53 -12.69
N GLU A 165 3.71 7.76 -12.31
CA GLU A 165 3.34 8.95 -13.10
C GLU A 165 4.04 8.93 -14.47
N ILE A 166 5.33 8.58 -14.52
CA ILE A 166 6.08 8.43 -15.77
C ILE A 166 5.45 7.35 -16.66
N ALA A 167 5.02 6.23 -16.09
CA ALA A 167 4.35 5.16 -16.82
C ALA A 167 3.01 5.63 -17.40
N ALA A 168 2.21 6.38 -16.62
CA ALA A 168 0.94 6.93 -17.05
C ALA A 168 1.10 7.98 -18.16
N ASP A 169 2.09 8.87 -18.04
CA ASP A 169 2.43 9.85 -19.08
C ASP A 169 2.87 9.17 -20.38
N ASN A 170 3.78 8.20 -20.29
CA ASN A 170 4.24 7.44 -21.45
C ASN A 170 3.10 6.64 -22.10
N PHE A 171 2.12 6.20 -21.32
CA PHE A 171 0.93 5.53 -21.84
C PHE A 171 0.02 6.50 -22.59
N ALA A 172 -0.21 7.69 -22.04
CA ALA A 172 -0.99 8.75 -22.71
C ALA A 172 -0.31 9.24 -23.99
N LEU A 173 1.01 9.46 -23.97
CA LEU A 173 1.81 9.91 -25.13
C LEU A 173 1.79 8.93 -26.32
N LYS A 174 1.43 7.66 -26.12
CA LYS A 174 1.21 6.71 -27.22
C LYS A 174 -0.11 6.96 -27.98
N ARG A 175 -0.99 7.80 -27.44
CA ARG A 175 -2.36 8.02 -27.93
C ARG A 175 -2.65 9.48 -28.25
N VAL A 176 -2.08 10.40 -27.46
CA VAL A 176 -2.25 11.85 -27.61
C VAL A 176 -0.91 12.54 -27.85
N SER A 177 -0.97 13.77 -28.36
CA SER A 177 0.23 14.58 -28.58
C SER A 177 0.82 15.11 -27.26
N SER A 178 2.14 15.28 -27.22
CA SER A 178 2.83 15.85 -26.05
C SER A 178 2.35 17.25 -25.67
N PRO A 179 2.15 18.20 -26.61
CA PRO A 179 1.58 19.50 -26.28
C PRO A 179 0.20 19.41 -25.62
N THR A 180 -0.69 18.55 -26.13
CA THR A 180 -2.03 18.33 -25.58
C THR A 180 -1.96 17.81 -24.14
N LEU A 181 -1.10 16.83 -23.87
CA LEU A 181 -0.93 16.29 -22.51
C LEU A 181 -0.40 17.34 -21.53
N THR A 182 0.58 18.14 -21.95
CA THR A 182 1.14 19.22 -21.11
C THR A 182 0.10 20.29 -20.80
N LEU A 183 -0.68 20.71 -21.81
CA LEU A 183 -1.77 21.68 -21.62
C LEU A 183 -2.83 21.14 -20.65
N ALA A 184 -3.30 19.91 -20.87
CA ALA A 184 -4.27 19.28 -20.00
C ALA A 184 -3.80 19.22 -18.54
N ARG A 185 -2.52 18.89 -18.30
CA ARG A 185 -1.94 18.82 -16.95
C ARG A 185 -1.82 20.18 -16.27
N SER A 186 -1.66 21.26 -17.04
CA SER A 186 -1.50 22.61 -16.47
C SER A 186 -2.70 23.00 -15.61
N LEU A 187 -3.90 22.54 -15.97
CA LEU A 187 -5.14 22.79 -15.23
C LEU A 187 -5.15 22.15 -13.82
N PHE A 188 -4.41 21.05 -13.62
CA PHE A 188 -4.35 20.34 -12.33
C PHE A 188 -3.21 20.83 -11.43
N THR A 189 -2.30 21.64 -11.97
CA THR A 189 -1.15 22.21 -11.23
C THR A 189 -1.36 23.64 -10.75
N SER A 190 -2.46 24.28 -11.17
CA SER A 190 -2.84 25.66 -10.81
C SER A 190 -3.50 25.82 -9.44
#